data_AF-A0A7V8TXG6-F1
#
_entry.id   AF-A0A7V8TXG6-F1
#
_cell.length_a   1.000
_cell.length_b   1.000
_cell.length_c   1.000
_cell.angle_alpha   90.00
_cell.angle_beta   90.00
_cell.angle_gamma   90.00
#
_symmetry.space_group_name_H-M   'P 1'
#
loop_
_entity.id
_entity.type
_entity.pdbx_description
1 polymer ?
#
loop_
_entity_poly.entity_id
_entity_poly.type
_entity_poly.pdbx_seq_one_letter_code
_entity_poly.pdbx_strand_id
1 'polypeptide(L)'
;MSNQILQESIQDRVSNFLKKNLKILFIILIITIIFLIIFGYYSHQKKQKDIVISDQFTYASILIKDKKINESKLLLENIIKKKHKFYSPLALNSLIDNELETDNKKIIDYFDQILAIKSINNENLNLIRIKKALFIFNGKNEELIIATLNPIINSNSVWKESAIKLIADYFSSKNEKNKAEEYYKLLNKKFEK
;
A
#
# COMPACT_ATOMS: atom_id res chain seq x y z
N MET A 1 -14.49 -46.33 -35.03
CA MET A 1 -14.79 -45.72 -36.35
C MET A 1 -15.45 -44.34 -36.22
N SER A 2 -16.46 -44.11 -35.35
CA SER A 2 -17.10 -42.78 -35.22
C SER A 2 -16.19 -41.67 -34.65
N ASN A 3 -15.30 -41.97 -33.69
CA ASN A 3 -14.41 -40.98 -33.10
C ASN A 3 -13.31 -40.48 -34.05
N GLN A 4 -12.84 -41.31 -35.00
CA GLN A 4 -11.88 -40.90 -36.03
C GLN A 4 -12.54 -39.95 -37.05
N ILE A 5 -13.76 -40.28 -37.49
CA ILE A 5 -14.54 -39.43 -38.40
C ILE A 5 -14.88 -38.08 -37.74
N LEU A 6 -15.19 -38.09 -36.44
CA LEU A 6 -15.42 -36.86 -35.68
C LEU A 6 -14.13 -36.02 -35.56
N GLN A 7 -12.98 -36.64 -35.28
CA GLN A 7 -11.69 -35.95 -35.24
C GLN A 7 -11.31 -35.33 -36.60
N GLU A 8 -11.46 -36.06 -37.70
CA GLU A 8 -11.24 -35.54 -39.05
C GLU A 8 -12.15 -34.34 -39.35
N SER A 9 -13.44 -34.42 -38.97
CA SER A 9 -14.39 -33.32 -39.17
C SER A 9 -14.06 -32.05 -38.37
N ILE A 10 -13.48 -32.20 -37.18
CA ILE A 10 -13.04 -31.08 -36.35
C ILE A 10 -11.75 -30.49 -36.92
N GLN A 11 -10.82 -31.34 -37.36
CA GLN A 11 -9.54 -30.93 -37.95
C GLN A 11 -9.76 -30.14 -39.25
N ASP A 12 -10.71 -30.56 -40.08
CA ASP A 12 -11.10 -29.83 -41.30
C ASP A 12 -11.77 -28.49 -41.00
N ARG A 13 -12.62 -28.42 -39.96
CA ARG A 13 -13.21 -27.16 -39.49
C ARG A 13 -12.16 -26.18 -38.98
N VAL A 14 -11.20 -26.66 -38.20
CA VAL A 14 -10.08 -25.84 -37.68
C VAL A 14 -9.19 -25.39 -38.84
N SER A 15 -8.82 -26.28 -39.76
CA SER A 15 -8.02 -25.97 -40.96
C SER A 15 -8.70 -24.93 -41.84
N ASN A 16 -10.00 -25.08 -42.11
CA ASN A 16 -10.77 -24.13 -42.91
C ASN A 16 -10.94 -22.78 -42.19
N PHE A 17 -11.12 -22.78 -40.88
CA PHE A 17 -11.17 -21.54 -40.08
C PHE A 17 -9.84 -20.80 -40.11
N LEU A 18 -8.70 -21.50 -39.94
CA LEU A 18 -7.37 -20.92 -40.01
C LEU A 18 -7.15 -20.31 -41.40
N LYS A 19 -7.35 -21.09 -42.48
CA LYS A 19 -7.16 -20.66 -43.88
C LYS A 19 -8.01 -19.44 -44.24
N LYS A 20 -9.29 -19.43 -43.82
CA LYS A 20 -10.22 -18.33 -44.10
C LYS A 20 -9.84 -17.03 -43.36
N ASN A 21 -9.27 -17.14 -42.17
CA ASN A 21 -9.00 -16.01 -41.28
C ASN A 21 -7.51 -15.69 -41.10
N LEU A 22 -6.60 -16.27 -41.91
CA LEU A 22 -5.15 -16.11 -41.78
C LEU A 22 -4.72 -14.64 -41.64
N LYS A 23 -5.25 -13.73 -42.46
CA LYS A 23 -4.91 -12.31 -42.40
C LYS A 23 -5.23 -11.69 -41.03
N ILE A 24 -6.39 -12.01 -40.47
CA ILE A 24 -6.83 -11.51 -39.16
C ILE A 24 -5.97 -12.11 -38.05
N LEU A 25 -5.65 -13.41 -38.14
CA LEU A 25 -4.76 -14.09 -37.18
C LEU A 25 -3.35 -13.49 -37.18
N PHE A 26 -2.81 -13.17 -38.36
CA PHE A 26 -1.52 -12.47 -38.47
C PHE A 26 -1.55 -11.08 -37.84
N ILE A 27 -2.63 -10.32 -38.04
CA ILE A 27 -2.80 -8.99 -37.41
C ILE A 27 -2.85 -9.13 -35.88
N ILE A 28 -3.63 -10.08 -35.35
CA ILE A 28 -3.73 -10.35 -33.90
C ILE A 28 -2.36 -10.76 -33.33
N LEU A 29 -1.61 -11.59 -34.05
CA LEU A 29 -0.28 -12.02 -33.64
C LEU A 29 0.69 -10.84 -33.55
N ILE A 30 0.69 -9.96 -34.56
CA ILE A 30 1.51 -8.74 -34.57
C ILE A 30 1.15 -7.82 -33.40
N ILE A 31 -0.16 -7.59 -33.17
CA ILE A 31 -0.63 -6.78 -32.03
C ILE A 31 -0.18 -7.38 -30.70
N THR A 32 -0.25 -8.71 -30.55
CA THR A 32 0.18 -9.40 -29.34
C THR A 32 1.68 -9.24 -29.11
N ILE A 33 2.51 -9.35 -30.15
CA ILE A 33 3.96 -9.13 -30.06
C ILE A 33 4.26 -7.69 -29.65
N ILE A 34 3.61 -6.69 -30.27
CA ILE A 34 3.77 -5.28 -29.91
C ILE A 34 3.39 -5.04 -28.45
N PHE A 35 2.27 -5.63 -27.99
CA PHE A 35 1.83 -5.53 -26.61
C PHE A 35 2.87 -6.10 -25.63
N LEU A 36 3.47 -7.25 -25.95
CA LEU A 36 4.52 -7.86 -25.12
C LEU A 36 5.77 -6.97 -25.03
N ILE A 37 6.18 -6.33 -26.14
CA ILE A 37 7.33 -5.41 -26.17
C ILE A 37 7.05 -4.19 -25.27
N ILE A 38 5.87 -3.58 -25.40
CA ILE A 38 5.47 -2.42 -24.59
C ILE A 38 5.43 -2.80 -23.11
N PHE A 39 4.82 -3.95 -22.78
CA PHE A 39 4.74 -4.44 -21.41
C PHE A 39 6.12 -4.72 -20.81
N GLY A 40 7.03 -5.35 -21.59
CA GLY A 40 8.40 -5.62 -21.17
C GLY A 40 9.19 -4.34 -20.88
N TYR A 41 9.12 -3.35 -21.77
CA TYR A 41 9.77 -2.05 -21.58
C TYR A 41 9.25 -1.34 -20.32
N TYR A 42 7.93 -1.28 -20.14
CA TYR A 42 7.32 -0.66 -18.96
C TYR A 42 7.74 -1.36 -17.65
N SER A 43 7.77 -2.70 -17.64
CA SER A 43 8.20 -3.50 -16.49
C SER A 43 9.67 -3.25 -16.13
N HIS A 44 10.56 -3.19 -17.13
CA HIS A 44 11.98 -2.91 -16.92
C HIS A 44 12.19 -1.50 -16.32
N GLN A 45 11.54 -0.49 -16.88
CA GLN A 45 11.63 0.89 -16.39
C GLN A 45 11.16 1.02 -14.94
N LYS A 46 10.11 0.28 -14.55
CA LYS A 46 9.64 0.24 -13.16
C LYS A 46 10.67 -0.40 -12.23
N LYS A 47 11.27 -1.52 -12.64
CA LYS A 47 12.30 -2.22 -11.85
C LYS A 47 13.51 -1.33 -11.59
N GLN A 48 13.96 -0.57 -12.59
CA GLN A 48 15.08 0.37 -12.42
C GLN A 48 14.74 1.49 -11.43
N LYS A 49 13.51 2.02 -11.46
CA LYS A 49 13.06 3.01 -10.47
C LYS A 49 13.05 2.44 -9.05
N ASP A 50 12.58 1.21 -8.87
CA ASP A 50 12.53 0.54 -7.56
C ASP A 50 13.95 0.32 -7.00
N ILE A 51 14.91 -0.09 -7.85
CA ILE A 51 16.33 -0.24 -7.47
C ILE A 51 16.91 1.10 -7.02
N VAL A 52 16.74 2.17 -7.80
CA VAL A 52 17.28 3.49 -7.45
C VAL A 52 16.73 3.99 -6.10
N ILE A 53 15.43 3.79 -5.82
CA ILE A 53 14.85 4.20 -4.54
C ILE A 53 15.37 3.32 -3.39
N SER A 54 15.57 2.02 -3.64
CA SER A 54 16.20 1.10 -2.68
C SER A 54 17.61 1.53 -2.30
N ASP A 55 18.42 1.89 -3.28
CA ASP A 55 19.80 2.33 -3.08
C ASP A 55 19.84 3.64 -2.30
N GLN A 56 18.92 4.58 -2.61
CA GLN A 56 18.77 5.82 -1.85
C GLN A 56 18.37 5.55 -0.39
N PHE A 57 17.44 4.64 -0.13
CA PHE A 57 17.04 4.30 1.23
C PHE A 57 18.18 3.63 2.01
N THR A 58 18.91 2.73 1.35
CA THR A 58 20.11 2.09 1.92
C THR A 58 21.17 3.13 2.26
N TYR A 59 21.42 4.06 1.34
CA TYR A 59 22.39 5.13 1.55
C TYR A 59 21.98 6.06 2.71
N ALA A 60 20.70 6.44 2.80
CA ALA A 60 20.18 7.19 3.95
C ALA A 60 20.45 6.46 5.27
N SER A 61 20.25 5.14 5.29
CA SER A 61 20.52 4.31 6.47
C SER A 61 22.01 4.28 6.86
N ILE A 62 22.92 4.32 5.88
CA ILE A 62 24.37 4.47 6.13
C ILE A 62 24.67 5.85 6.71
N LEU A 63 24.10 6.91 6.14
CA LEU A 63 24.28 8.28 6.63
C LEU A 63 23.83 8.45 8.10
N ILE A 64 22.75 7.77 8.52
CA ILE A 64 22.32 7.74 9.93
C ILE A 64 23.43 7.14 10.81
N LYS A 65 23.99 6.00 10.41
CA LYS A 65 25.07 5.32 11.16
C LYS A 65 26.33 6.19 11.23
N ASP A 66 26.63 6.92 10.16
CA ASP A 66 27.75 7.86 10.07
C ASP A 66 27.48 9.20 10.78
N LYS A 67 26.33 9.34 11.46
CA LYS A 67 25.88 10.56 12.15
C LYS A 67 25.71 11.78 11.23
N LYS A 68 25.53 11.56 9.93
CA LYS A 68 25.21 12.59 8.92
C LYS A 68 23.70 12.84 8.86
N ILE A 69 23.17 13.35 9.98
CA ILE A 69 21.72 13.50 10.24
C ILE A 69 21.01 14.35 9.17
N ASN A 70 21.56 15.52 8.82
CA ASN A 70 20.94 16.43 7.87
C ASN A 70 20.86 15.85 6.45
N GLU A 71 21.94 15.19 5.99
CA GLU A 71 21.98 14.56 4.67
C GLU A 71 20.99 13.39 4.59
N SER A 72 20.94 12.56 5.65
CA SER A 72 19.98 11.47 5.75
C SER A 72 18.54 11.97 5.72
N LYS A 73 18.22 12.99 6.53
CA LYS A 73 16.90 13.60 6.59
C LYS A 73 16.43 14.04 5.20
N LEU A 74 17.26 14.82 4.49
CA LEU A 74 16.94 15.30 3.14
C LEU A 74 16.67 14.15 2.17
N LEU A 75 17.45 13.07 2.25
CA LEU A 75 17.29 11.91 1.38
C LEU A 75 15.98 11.16 1.68
N LEU A 76 15.65 10.96 2.95
CA LEU A 76 14.39 10.32 3.37
C LEU A 76 13.16 11.15 2.99
N GLU A 77 13.20 12.47 3.15
CA GLU A 77 12.12 13.37 2.71
C GLU A 77 11.91 13.29 1.19
N ASN A 78 13.00 13.20 0.42
CA ASN A 78 12.92 13.01 -1.03
C ASN A 78 12.31 11.66 -1.40
N ILE A 79 12.59 10.60 -0.64
CA ILE A 79 11.97 9.27 -0.84
C ILE A 79 10.45 9.32 -0.55
N ILE A 80 10.02 10.08 0.46
CA ILE A 80 8.58 10.27 0.75
C ILE A 80 7.89 10.95 -0.44
N LYS A 81 8.48 12.04 -0.97
CA LYS A 81 7.95 12.78 -2.13
C LYS A 81 7.81 11.93 -3.39
N LYS A 82 8.61 10.87 -3.55
CA LYS A 82 8.52 9.93 -4.67
C LYS A 82 7.30 9.01 -4.62
N LYS A 83 6.56 8.97 -3.50
CA LYS A 83 5.30 8.22 -3.35
C LYS A 83 5.42 6.73 -3.71
N HIS A 84 6.56 6.12 -3.38
CA HIS A 84 6.79 4.71 -3.60
C HIS A 84 6.10 3.86 -2.51
N LYS A 85 5.36 2.83 -2.92
CA LYS A 85 4.48 2.03 -2.04
C LYS A 85 5.17 1.39 -0.83
N PHE A 86 6.47 1.13 -0.91
CA PHE A 86 7.25 0.52 0.18
C PHE A 86 8.18 1.52 0.85
N TYR A 87 8.96 2.25 0.05
CA TYR A 87 10.03 3.10 0.55
C TYR A 87 9.54 4.41 1.14
N SER A 88 8.37 4.94 0.74
CA SER A 88 7.82 6.13 1.38
C SER A 88 7.35 5.84 2.83
N PRO A 89 6.56 4.77 3.11
CA PRO A 89 6.30 4.34 4.48
C PRO A 89 7.56 4.03 5.29
N LEU A 90 8.55 3.36 4.69
CA LEU A 90 9.81 3.04 5.37
C LEU A 90 10.61 4.30 5.72
N ALA A 91 10.71 5.24 4.78
CA ALA A 91 11.42 6.49 5.01
C ALA A 91 10.78 7.33 6.12
N LEU A 92 9.45 7.37 6.19
CA LEU A 92 8.76 8.03 7.30
C LEU A 92 9.05 7.35 8.64
N ASN A 93 9.00 6.01 8.72
CA ASN A 93 9.37 5.32 9.95
C ASN A 93 10.82 5.63 10.34
N SER A 94 11.76 5.60 9.39
CA SER A 94 13.17 5.95 9.67
C SER A 94 13.35 7.38 10.17
N LEU A 95 12.58 8.36 9.66
CA LEU A 95 12.60 9.74 10.18
C LEU A 95 12.13 9.79 11.64
N ILE A 96 11.07 9.06 11.98
CA ILE A 96 10.49 9.03 13.34
C ILE A 96 11.40 8.26 14.30
N ASP A 97 11.77 7.03 13.95
CA ASP A 97 12.52 6.10 14.80
C ASP A 97 13.93 6.62 15.15
N ASN A 98 14.49 7.49 14.31
CA ASN A 98 15.81 8.12 14.52
C ASN A 98 15.69 9.61 14.88
N GLU A 99 14.50 10.10 15.22
CA GLU A 99 14.25 11.49 15.65
C GLU A 99 14.81 12.56 14.69
N LEU A 100 14.82 12.27 13.37
CA LEU A 100 15.38 13.15 12.35
C LEU A 100 14.44 14.31 11.98
N GLU A 101 13.14 14.14 12.23
CA GLU A 101 12.14 15.21 12.13
C GLU A 101 11.41 15.37 13.46
N THR A 102 11.32 16.61 13.93
CA THR A 102 10.69 16.97 15.21
C THR A 102 9.43 17.82 14.99
N ASP A 103 9.19 18.30 13.76
CA ASP A 103 7.94 18.98 13.41
C ASP A 103 6.80 17.96 13.25
N ASN A 104 5.97 17.88 14.29
CA ASN A 104 4.78 17.02 14.31
C ASN A 104 3.83 17.30 13.14
N LYS A 105 3.67 18.55 12.73
CA LYS A 105 2.78 18.91 11.61
C LYS A 105 3.32 18.33 10.31
N LYS A 106 4.64 18.38 10.12
CA LYS A 106 5.32 17.82 8.95
C LYS A 106 5.21 16.30 8.90
N ILE A 107 5.37 15.63 10.05
CA ILE A 107 5.20 14.17 10.14
C ILE A 107 3.76 13.76 9.81
N ILE A 108 2.77 14.48 10.33
CA ILE A 108 1.35 14.25 10.00
C ILE A 108 1.10 14.42 8.50
N ASP A 109 1.66 15.46 7.88
CA ASP A 109 1.57 15.68 6.43
C ASP A 109 2.21 14.53 5.64
N TYR A 110 3.36 14.00 6.07
CA TYR A 110 3.96 12.81 5.46
C TYR A 110 3.08 11.58 5.55
N PHE A 111 2.41 11.35 6.69
CA PHE A 111 1.41 10.29 6.80
C PHE A 111 0.28 10.48 5.76
N ASP A 112 -0.24 11.69 5.61
CA ASP A 112 -1.33 11.99 4.67
C ASP A 112 -0.89 11.82 3.21
N GLN A 113 0.32 12.26 2.86
CA GLN A 113 0.91 12.01 1.54
C GLN A 113 1.02 10.51 1.23
N ILE A 114 1.42 9.70 2.22
CA ILE A 114 1.56 8.24 2.07
C ILE A 114 0.20 7.55 1.98
N LEU A 115 -0.78 7.98 2.77
CA LEU A 115 -2.14 7.44 2.74
C LEU A 115 -2.84 7.70 1.40
N ALA A 116 -2.43 8.72 0.65
CA ALA A 116 -2.92 9.03 -0.69
C ALA A 116 -2.31 8.14 -1.81
N ILE A 117 -1.35 7.25 -1.50
CA ILE A 117 -0.70 6.41 -2.51
C ILE A 117 -1.61 5.25 -2.93
N LYS A 118 -2.21 5.36 -4.12
CA LYS A 118 -3.16 4.38 -4.68
C LYS A 118 -2.63 2.95 -4.86
N SER A 119 -1.30 2.78 -4.98
CA SER A 119 -0.69 1.46 -5.17
C SER A 119 -0.47 0.67 -3.88
N ILE A 120 -0.79 1.25 -2.71
CA ILE A 120 -0.76 0.56 -1.43
C ILE A 120 -2.11 -0.13 -1.22
N ASN A 121 -2.09 -1.41 -0.87
CA ASN A 121 -3.33 -2.15 -0.60
C ASN A 121 -4.01 -1.66 0.70
N ASN A 122 -5.29 -1.97 0.86
CA ASN A 122 -6.10 -1.47 1.98
C ASN A 122 -5.57 -1.88 3.36
N GLU A 123 -5.07 -3.11 3.52
CA GLU A 123 -4.54 -3.57 4.81
C GLU A 123 -3.25 -2.85 5.20
N ASN A 124 -2.37 -2.56 4.24
CA ASN A 124 -1.18 -1.76 4.47
C ASN A 124 -1.54 -0.29 4.74
N LEU A 125 -2.56 0.26 4.07
CA LEU A 125 -3.07 1.59 4.40
C LEU A 125 -3.65 1.64 5.82
N ASN A 126 -4.32 0.58 6.28
CA ASN A 126 -4.84 0.49 7.64
C ASN A 126 -3.72 0.39 8.68
N LEU A 127 -2.65 -0.34 8.40
CA LEU A 127 -1.45 -0.31 9.24
C LEU A 127 -0.84 1.09 9.32
N ILE A 128 -0.76 1.81 8.20
CA ILE A 128 -0.25 3.19 8.17
C ILE A 128 -1.17 4.13 8.98
N ARG A 129 -2.49 3.96 8.92
CA ARG A 129 -3.45 4.68 9.76
C ARG A 129 -3.25 4.40 11.25
N ILE A 130 -3.02 3.14 11.65
CA ILE A 130 -2.68 2.81 13.05
C ILE A 130 -1.41 3.52 13.49
N LYS A 131 -0.35 3.50 12.68
CA LYS A 131 0.90 4.21 12.99
C LYS A 131 0.71 5.71 13.10
N LYS A 132 -0.08 6.32 12.20
CA LYS A 132 -0.46 7.73 12.28
C LYS A 132 -1.18 8.02 13.60
N ALA A 133 -2.16 7.20 13.97
CA ALA A 133 -2.90 7.36 15.21
C ALA A 133 -1.97 7.30 16.43
N LEU A 134 -1.12 6.28 16.52
CA LEU A 134 -0.11 6.16 17.57
C LEU A 134 0.79 7.40 17.68
N PHE A 135 1.23 7.94 16.55
CA PHE A 135 2.05 9.16 16.53
C PHE A 135 1.29 10.38 17.11
N ILE A 136 0.02 10.57 16.74
CA ILE A 136 -0.78 11.73 17.18
C ILE A 136 -1.41 11.57 18.56
N PHE A 137 -1.34 10.39 19.20
CA PHE A 137 -1.93 10.15 20.53
C PHE A 137 -1.40 11.07 21.62
N ASN A 138 -0.13 11.49 21.51
CA ASN A 138 0.48 12.45 22.42
C ASN A 138 -0.07 13.87 22.22
N GLY A 139 -0.77 14.12 21.11
CA GLY A 139 -1.45 15.37 20.83
C GLY A 139 -2.76 15.54 21.61
N LYS A 140 -3.38 16.71 21.44
CA LYS A 140 -4.68 17.06 22.05
C LYS A 140 -5.84 17.02 21.04
N ASN A 141 -5.65 16.44 19.86
CA ASN A 141 -6.65 16.46 18.79
C ASN A 141 -7.40 15.13 18.70
N GLU A 142 -8.42 15.00 19.54
CA GLU A 142 -9.34 13.85 19.57
C GLU A 142 -10.00 13.60 18.21
N GLU A 143 -10.49 14.65 17.55
CA GLU A 143 -11.16 14.56 16.25
C GLU A 143 -10.26 13.91 15.20
N LEU A 144 -8.97 14.30 15.16
CA LEU A 144 -8.01 13.74 14.23
C LEU A 144 -7.73 12.25 14.50
N ILE A 145 -7.71 11.84 15.78
CA ILE A 145 -7.56 10.43 16.17
C ILE A 145 -8.74 9.60 15.70
N ILE A 146 -9.96 10.07 16.00
CA ILE A 146 -11.22 9.43 15.58
C ILE A 146 -11.26 9.31 14.04
N ALA A 147 -10.98 10.40 13.32
CA ALA A 147 -10.98 10.42 11.86
C ALA A 147 -9.94 9.46 11.25
N THR A 148 -8.80 9.28 11.92
CA THR A 148 -7.75 8.35 11.47
C THR A 148 -8.14 6.89 11.65
N LEU A 149 -8.82 6.53 12.75
CA LEU A 149 -9.14 5.14 13.11
C LEU A 149 -10.51 4.66 12.60
N ASN A 150 -11.50 5.55 12.47
CA ASN A 150 -12.85 5.20 12.02
C ASN A 150 -12.90 4.40 10.71
N PRO A 151 -12.10 4.71 9.66
CA PRO A 151 -12.07 3.90 8.45
C PRO A 151 -11.70 2.43 8.69
N ILE A 152 -10.90 2.14 9.72
CA ILE A 152 -10.52 0.77 10.09
C ILE A 152 -11.64 0.13 10.91
N ILE A 153 -12.14 0.84 11.93
CA ILE A 153 -13.18 0.37 12.85
C ILE A 153 -14.45 -0.04 12.09
N ASN A 154 -14.82 0.73 11.06
CA ASN A 154 -16.02 0.49 10.25
C ASN A 154 -15.81 -0.49 9.10
N SER A 155 -14.65 -1.16 9.01
CA SER A 155 -14.32 -2.12 7.96
C SER A 155 -14.31 -3.58 8.47
N ASN A 156 -14.02 -4.51 7.56
CA ASN A 156 -13.73 -5.93 7.86
C ASN A 156 -12.20 -6.21 7.92
N SER A 157 -11.38 -5.18 8.13
CA SER A 157 -9.92 -5.28 8.14
C SER A 157 -9.41 -6.16 9.29
N VAL A 158 -8.26 -6.81 9.07
CA VAL A 158 -7.54 -7.55 10.13
C VAL A 158 -7.09 -6.62 11.27
N TRP A 159 -6.99 -5.31 11.00
CA TRP A 159 -6.60 -4.28 11.96
C TRP A 159 -7.75 -3.71 12.78
N LYS A 160 -9.00 -4.15 12.54
CA LYS A 160 -10.21 -3.60 13.20
C LYS A 160 -10.12 -3.68 14.72
N GLU A 161 -9.79 -4.85 15.26
CA GLU A 161 -9.72 -5.05 16.71
C GLU A 161 -8.63 -4.19 17.34
N SER A 162 -7.47 -4.08 16.67
CA SER A 162 -6.38 -3.19 17.10
C SER A 162 -6.84 -1.73 17.12
N ALA A 163 -7.53 -1.27 16.08
CA ALA A 163 -8.01 0.12 16.02
C ALA A 163 -9.06 0.43 17.09
N ILE A 164 -9.98 -0.51 17.38
CA ILE A 164 -10.97 -0.38 18.45
C ILE A 164 -10.30 -0.31 19.82
N LYS A 165 -9.33 -1.20 20.09
CA LYS A 165 -8.57 -1.17 21.35
C LYS A 165 -7.80 0.14 21.48
N LEU A 166 -7.12 0.56 20.41
CA LEU A 166 -6.33 1.79 20.38
C LEU A 166 -7.13 3.02 20.80
N ILE A 167 -8.34 3.20 20.23
CA ILE A 167 -9.20 4.34 20.55
C ILE A 167 -9.82 4.24 21.95
N ALA A 168 -10.16 3.03 22.40
CA ALA A 168 -10.66 2.81 23.76
C ALA A 168 -9.58 3.09 24.81
N ASP A 169 -8.34 2.68 24.56
CA ASP A 169 -7.18 2.95 25.42
C ASP A 169 -6.88 4.46 25.46
N TYR A 170 -6.99 5.15 24.32
CA TYR A 170 -6.91 6.61 24.28
C TYR A 170 -7.92 7.28 25.21
N PHE A 171 -9.22 6.95 25.09
CA PHE A 171 -10.26 7.52 25.97
C PHE A 171 -10.06 7.15 27.44
N SER A 172 -9.65 5.91 27.72
CA SER A 172 -9.32 5.46 29.07
C SER A 172 -8.18 6.29 29.68
N SER A 173 -7.13 6.59 28.90
CA SER A 173 -6.01 7.44 29.34
C SER A 173 -6.41 8.88 29.68
N LYS A 174 -7.56 9.34 29.16
CA LYS A 174 -8.14 10.66 29.44
C LYS A 174 -9.19 10.65 30.56
N ASN A 175 -9.36 9.52 31.26
CA ASN A 175 -10.43 9.29 32.25
C ASN A 175 -11.85 9.36 31.65
N GLU A 176 -12.02 9.24 30.34
CA GLU A 176 -13.31 9.24 29.65
C GLU A 176 -13.88 7.82 29.54
N LYS A 177 -14.10 7.18 30.70
CA LYS A 177 -14.46 5.76 30.80
C LYS A 177 -15.70 5.37 29.98
N ASN A 178 -16.73 6.21 29.98
CA ASN A 178 -17.96 5.95 29.23
C ASN A 178 -17.70 5.81 27.71
N LYS A 179 -16.89 6.71 27.13
CA LYS A 179 -16.52 6.62 25.71
C LYS A 179 -15.68 5.37 25.43
N ALA A 180 -14.72 5.06 26.31
CA ALA A 180 -13.91 3.85 26.16
C ALA A 180 -14.77 2.57 26.14
N GLU A 181 -15.75 2.47 27.05
CA GLU A 181 -16.69 1.35 27.10
C GLU A 181 -17.54 1.22 25.83
N GLU A 182 -17.96 2.33 25.23
CA GLU A 182 -18.69 2.32 23.95
C GLU A 182 -17.88 1.66 22.84
N TYR A 183 -16.57 1.96 22.75
CA TYR A 183 -15.70 1.32 21.77
C TYR A 183 -15.44 -0.15 22.10
N TYR A 184 -15.21 -0.53 23.36
CA TYR A 184 -15.01 -1.94 23.72
C TYR A 184 -16.23 -2.81 23.40
N LYS A 185 -17.46 -2.27 23.53
CA LYS A 185 -18.69 -2.98 23.12
C LYS A 185 -18.69 -3.38 21.63
N LEU A 186 -17.95 -2.66 20.77
CA LEU A 186 -17.81 -3.01 19.36
C LEU A 186 -17.03 -4.31 19.12
N LEU A 187 -16.18 -4.73 20.07
CA LEU A 187 -15.48 -6.02 20.00
C LEU A 187 -16.44 -7.20 20.21
N ASN A 188 -17.41 -7.04 21.10
CA ASN A 188 -18.33 -8.11 21.50
C ASN A 188 -19.43 -8.38 20.46
N LYS A 189 -19.83 -7.35 19.69
CA LYS A 189 -20.81 -7.50 18.59
C LYS A 189 -20.37 -8.41 17.44
N LYS A 190 -19.10 -8.85 17.42
CA LYS A 190 -18.57 -9.80 16.42
C LYS A 190 -19.09 -11.23 16.62
N PHE A 191 -19.63 -11.55 17.80
CA PHE A 191 -20.07 -12.92 18.17
C PHE A 191 -21.60 -13.12 18.14
N GLU A 192 -22.37 -12.10 17.72
CA GLU A 192 -23.84 -12.16 17.66
C GLU A 192 -24.39 -12.38 16.23
N LYS A 193 -23.56 -12.90 15.30
CA LYS A 193 -23.97 -13.22 13.93
C LYS A 193 -23.74 -14.68 13.58
#